data_AF-A0A2P6QCR9-F1
#
_entry.id   AF-A0A2P6QCR9-F1
#
_cell.length_a   1.000
_cell.length_b   1.000
_cell.length_c   1.000
_cell.angle_alpha   90.00
_cell.angle_beta   90.00
_cell.angle_gamma   90.00
#
_symmetry.space_group_name_H-M   'P 1'
#
loop_
_entity.id
_entity.type
_entity.pdbx_description
1 polymer ?
#
loop_
_entity_poly.entity_id
_entity_poly.type
_entity_poly.pdbx_seq_one_letter_code
_entity_poly.pdbx_strand_id
1 'polypeptide(L)'
;MSIGTNDFLENYYILSNRSSEYSTEEYQNFLAKIAGNFITELFQLGARKISLGGLPPMGCLPLERTRNLLLGSDCVETYNDVARSFNNKLEELVDRLNGELVGIQLVLANPYYILSDIIQNPESFGFEEAATACCGTGLFEMGYMCTKINPFTCSDANQYVFWDAFHPTERTNGIVADHVFKTCLAQFL
;
A
#
# COMPACT_ATOMS: atom_id res chain seq x y z
N MET A 1 5.96 -4.14 -9.74
CA MET A 1 6.55 -2.85 -9.34
C MET A 1 5.60 -2.20 -8.36
N SER A 2 6.07 -1.70 -7.22
CA SER A 2 5.24 -1.00 -6.23
C SER A 2 5.91 0.32 -5.85
N ILE A 3 5.16 1.42 -5.81
CA ILE A 3 5.65 2.77 -5.45
C ILE A 3 4.56 3.54 -4.72
N GLY A 4 4.93 4.63 -4.03
CA GLY A 4 3.98 5.65 -3.59
C GLY A 4 3.79 5.76 -2.07
N THR A 5 3.71 4.67 -1.29
CA THR A 5 3.38 4.79 0.14
C THR A 5 4.40 5.65 0.90
N ASN A 6 5.70 5.39 0.73
CA ASN A 6 6.75 6.24 1.32
C ASN A 6 6.83 7.62 0.64
N ASP A 7 6.51 7.72 -0.66
CA ASP A 7 6.47 9.01 -1.35
C ASP A 7 5.45 9.97 -0.72
N PHE A 8 4.25 9.49 -0.41
CA PHE A 8 3.22 10.29 0.26
C PHE A 8 3.50 10.46 1.75
N LEU A 9 3.66 9.36 2.49
CA LEU A 9 3.76 9.44 3.96
C LEU A 9 5.07 10.09 4.40
N GLU A 10 6.22 9.69 3.86
CA GLU A 10 7.52 10.22 4.29
C GLU A 10 7.90 11.49 3.54
N ASN A 11 7.97 11.44 2.21
CA ASN A 11 8.54 12.53 1.44
C ASN A 11 7.62 13.76 1.32
N TYR A 12 6.30 13.54 1.30
CA TYR A 12 5.31 14.59 1.12
C TYR A 12 4.77 15.13 2.46
N TYR A 13 4.27 14.26 3.34
CA TYR A 13 3.65 14.70 4.60
C TYR A 13 4.65 14.94 5.73
N ILE A 14 5.65 14.07 5.93
CA ILE A 14 6.59 14.21 7.06
C ILE A 14 7.72 15.20 6.77
N LEU A 15 8.45 15.02 5.67
CA LEU A 15 9.68 15.78 5.39
C LEU A 15 9.43 17.15 4.75
N SER A 16 8.17 17.47 4.42
CA SER A 16 7.64 18.72 3.84
C SER A 16 8.31 19.26 2.57
N ASN A 17 9.41 18.69 2.08
CA ASN A 17 10.09 19.15 0.87
C ASN A 17 9.15 19.07 -0.33
N ARG A 18 8.48 17.93 -0.52
CA ARG A 18 7.58 17.73 -1.66
C ARG A 18 6.28 18.51 -1.55
N SER A 19 5.71 18.67 -0.36
CA SER A 19 4.51 19.48 -0.16
C SER A 19 4.75 20.99 -0.27
N SER A 20 6.01 21.44 -0.21
CA SER A 20 6.39 22.82 -0.55
C SER A 20 6.55 23.06 -2.06
N GLU A 21 6.80 22.01 -2.84
CA GLU A 21 7.01 22.05 -4.29
C GLU A 21 5.75 21.75 -5.09
N TYR A 22 4.86 20.90 -4.56
CA TYR A 22 3.72 20.35 -5.27
C TYR A 22 2.48 20.37 -4.38
N SER A 23 1.32 20.61 -4.98
CA SER A 23 0.05 20.12 -4.45
C SER A 23 -0.02 18.58 -4.50
N THR A 24 -0.98 18.00 -3.79
CA THR A 24 -1.15 16.53 -3.76
C THR A 24 -1.46 15.97 -5.14
N GLU A 25 -2.25 16.67 -5.94
CA GLU A 25 -2.56 16.28 -7.32
C GLU A 25 -1.34 16.39 -8.24
N GLU A 26 -0.57 17.48 -8.15
CA GLU A 26 0.65 17.64 -8.93
C GLU A 26 1.69 16.55 -8.59
N TYR A 27 1.81 16.20 -7.31
CA TYR A 27 2.70 15.14 -6.88
C TYR A 27 2.24 13.75 -7.35
N GLN A 28 0.93 13.47 -7.32
CA GLN A 28 0.36 12.26 -7.93
C GLN A 28 0.70 12.17 -9.43
N ASN A 29 0.50 13.25 -10.18
CA ASN A 29 0.81 13.30 -11.60
C ASN A 29 2.32 13.10 -11.86
N PHE A 30 3.17 13.69 -11.01
CA PHE A 30 4.62 13.53 -11.06
C PHE A 30 5.04 12.07 -10.85
N LEU A 31 4.51 11.39 -9.82
CA LEU A 31 4.81 9.98 -9.54
C LEU A 31 4.29 9.05 -10.64
N ALA A 32 3.08 9.27 -11.15
CA ALA A 32 2.52 8.49 -12.25
C ALA A 32 3.35 8.62 -13.53
N LYS A 33 3.89 9.83 -13.81
CA LYS A 33 4.82 10.04 -14.93
C LYS A 33 6.13 9.27 -14.74
N ILE A 34 6.70 9.26 -13.54
CA ILE A 34 7.91 8.46 -13.24
C ILE A 34 7.63 6.97 -13.45
N ALA A 35 6.50 6.46 -12.95
CA ALA A 35 6.11 5.07 -13.13
C ALA A 35 5.97 4.71 -14.61
N GLY A 36 5.29 5.55 -15.39
CA GLY A 36 5.09 5.32 -16.82
C GLY A 36 6.39 5.30 -17.63
N ASN A 37 7.31 6.21 -17.33
CA ASN A 37 8.63 6.23 -17.94
C ASN A 37 9.40 4.95 -17.63
N PHE A 38 9.44 4.54 -16.36
CA PHE A 38 10.16 3.34 -15.95
C PHE A 38 9.57 2.06 -16.57
N ILE A 39 8.24 1.94 -16.66
CA ILE A 39 7.58 0.83 -17.35
C ILE A 39 7.97 0.79 -18.84
N THR A 40 8.03 1.96 -19.48
CA THR A 40 8.45 2.08 -20.89
C THR A 40 9.90 1.63 -21.08
N GLU A 41 10.80 2.02 -20.17
CA GLU A 41 12.20 1.57 -20.18
C GLU A 41 12.31 0.05 -20.01
N LEU A 42 11.59 -0.53 -19.05
CA LEU A 42 11.54 -1.99 -18.86
C LEU A 42 11.04 -2.71 -20.13
N PHE A 43 10.01 -2.17 -20.78
CA PHE A 43 9.50 -2.71 -22.04
C PHE A 43 10.54 -2.67 -23.16
N GLN A 44 11.30 -1.58 -23.29
CA GLN A 44 12.40 -1.45 -24.24
C GLN A 44 13.52 -2.47 -23.97
N LEU A 45 13.74 -2.83 -22.71
CA LEU A 45 14.67 -3.89 -22.29
C LEU A 45 14.12 -5.32 -22.49
N GLY A 46 12.89 -5.47 -22.95
CA GLY A 46 12.29 -6.77 -23.30
C GLY A 46 11.22 -7.27 -22.32
N ALA A 47 10.89 -6.53 -21.26
CA ALA A 47 9.77 -6.91 -20.41
C ALA A 47 8.45 -6.88 -21.19
N ARG A 48 7.60 -7.89 -20.99
CA ARG A 48 6.29 -7.99 -21.68
C ARG A 48 5.12 -8.18 -20.74
N LYS A 49 5.33 -8.76 -19.55
CA LYS A 49 4.30 -8.92 -18.53
C LYS A 49 4.74 -8.15 -17.30
N ILE A 50 3.98 -7.12 -16.92
CA ILE A 50 4.34 -6.23 -15.82
C ILE A 50 3.11 -6.03 -14.94
N SER A 51 3.26 -6.28 -13.64
CA SER A 51 2.27 -5.89 -12.63
C SER A 51 2.73 -4.61 -11.94
N LEU A 52 1.87 -3.59 -11.96
CA LEU A 52 2.01 -2.35 -11.22
C LEU A 52 1.13 -2.42 -9.97
N GLY A 53 1.72 -2.21 -8.79
CA GLY A 53 1.04 -2.24 -7.51
C GLY A 53 0.38 -0.89 -7.21
N GLY A 54 -0.86 -0.94 -6.76
CA GLY A 54 -1.56 0.22 -6.19
C GLY A 54 -1.19 0.48 -4.73
N LEU A 55 -1.59 1.63 -4.22
CA LEU A 55 -1.49 1.99 -2.81
C LEU A 55 -2.52 1.24 -1.95
N PRO A 56 -2.12 0.79 -0.75
CA PRO A 56 -3.07 0.33 0.26
C PRO A 56 -3.87 1.50 0.87
N PRO A 57 -4.87 1.24 1.74
CA PRO A 57 -5.47 2.24 2.61
C PRO A 57 -4.46 2.78 3.63
N MET A 58 -3.53 3.62 3.16
CA MET A 58 -2.37 4.07 3.93
C MET A 58 -2.72 4.96 5.13
N GLY A 59 -3.91 5.57 5.13
CA GLY A 59 -4.42 6.29 6.30
C GLY A 59 -4.79 5.37 7.47
N CYS A 60 -4.94 4.07 7.21
CA CYS A 60 -5.27 3.07 8.23
C CYS A 60 -4.05 2.36 8.81
N LEU A 61 -2.82 2.72 8.40
CA LEU A 61 -1.61 2.15 9.01
C LEU A 61 -1.54 2.52 10.50
N PRO A 62 -1.09 1.61 11.39
CA PRO A 62 -1.07 1.88 12.83
C PRO A 62 -0.29 3.16 13.20
N LEU A 63 0.83 3.44 12.52
CA LEU A 63 1.59 4.68 12.74
C LEU A 63 0.77 5.93 12.43
N GLU A 64 0.02 5.93 11.33
CA GLU A 64 -0.77 7.08 10.90
C GLU A 64 -1.99 7.30 11.80
N ARG A 65 -2.66 6.22 12.23
CA ARG A 65 -3.69 6.27 13.27
C ARG A 65 -3.14 6.87 14.56
N THR A 66 -1.97 6.41 14.99
CA THR A 66 -1.37 6.86 16.25
C THR A 66 -0.97 8.34 16.21
N ARG A 67 -0.47 8.83 15.07
CA ARG A 67 -0.12 10.24 14.88
C ARG A 67 -1.34 11.15 14.79
N ASN A 68 -2.50 10.58 14.50
CA ASN A 68 -3.77 11.30 14.36
C ASN A 68 -4.40 11.65 15.72
N LEU A 69 -3.67 12.41 16.55
CA LEU A 69 -4.04 12.77 17.92
C LEU A 69 -5.43 13.42 18.07
N LEU A 70 -6.01 13.93 16.99
CA LEU A 70 -7.33 14.58 16.95
C LEU A 70 -8.51 13.62 16.74
N LEU A 71 -8.30 12.47 16.07
CA LEU A 71 -9.35 11.51 15.73
C LEU A 71 -9.21 10.17 16.49
N GLY A 72 -8.21 10.04 17.37
CA GLY A 72 -7.97 8.79 18.09
C GLY A 72 -7.39 7.71 17.19
N SER A 73 -7.78 6.45 17.40
CA SER A 73 -7.27 5.28 16.67
C SER A 73 -7.90 5.07 15.30
N ASP A 74 -8.67 6.03 14.76
CA ASP A 74 -9.34 5.94 13.47
C ASP A 74 -8.39 6.22 12.29
N CYS A 75 -8.74 5.71 11.10
CA CYS A 75 -7.98 5.98 9.89
C CYS A 75 -7.96 7.47 9.53
N VAL A 76 -6.85 7.94 8.98
CA VAL A 76 -6.74 9.28 8.39
C VAL A 76 -7.38 9.28 7.00
N GLU A 77 -8.64 9.68 6.90
CA GLU A 77 -9.40 9.52 5.64
C GLU A 77 -8.85 10.35 4.48
N THR A 78 -8.26 11.51 4.73
CA THR A 78 -7.63 12.32 3.68
C THR A 78 -6.45 11.60 3.03
N TYR A 79 -5.76 10.70 3.74
CA TYR A 79 -4.68 9.88 3.16
C TYR A 79 -5.27 8.73 2.34
N ASN A 80 -6.39 8.17 2.77
CA ASN A 80 -7.14 7.17 2.02
C ASN A 80 -7.71 7.75 0.71
N ASP A 81 -8.20 8.99 0.72
CA ASP A 81 -8.61 9.73 -0.48
C ASP A 81 -7.47 9.85 -1.50
N VAL A 82 -6.28 10.24 -1.03
CA VAL A 82 -5.09 10.33 -1.89
C VAL A 82 -4.70 8.96 -2.45
N ALA A 83 -4.75 7.90 -1.64
CA ALA A 83 -4.46 6.55 -2.11
C ALA A 83 -5.44 6.10 -3.21
N ARG A 84 -6.74 6.32 -3.06
CA ARG A 84 -7.75 6.01 -4.08
C ARG A 84 -7.56 6.85 -5.34
N SER A 85 -7.37 8.16 -5.20
CA SER A 85 -7.12 9.07 -6.31
C SER A 85 -5.90 8.66 -7.12
N PHE A 86 -4.79 8.33 -6.44
CA PHE A 86 -3.58 7.89 -7.12
C PHE A 86 -3.76 6.54 -7.80
N ASN A 87 -4.47 5.59 -7.16
CA ASN A 87 -4.77 4.29 -7.78
C ASN A 87 -5.57 4.44 -9.08
N ASN A 88 -6.54 5.36 -9.14
CA ASN A 88 -7.27 5.65 -10.38
C ASN A 88 -6.33 6.21 -11.47
N LYS A 89 -5.39 7.09 -11.12
CA LYS A 89 -4.37 7.58 -12.06
C LYS A 89 -3.43 6.46 -12.55
N LEU A 90 -3.11 5.49 -11.69
CA LEU A 90 -2.34 4.31 -12.10
C LEU A 90 -3.16 3.42 -13.03
N GLU A 91 -4.46 3.29 -12.83
CA GLU A 91 -5.36 2.56 -13.74
C GLU A 91 -5.38 3.21 -15.13
N GLU A 92 -5.58 4.53 -15.20
CA GLU A 92 -5.50 5.31 -16.45
C GLU A 92 -4.12 5.15 -17.13
N LEU A 93 -3.04 5.13 -16.35
CA LEU A 93 -1.70 4.89 -16.85
C LEU A 93 -1.55 3.49 -17.46
N VAL A 94 -2.10 2.46 -16.79
CA VAL A 94 -2.09 1.08 -17.29
C VAL A 94 -2.81 0.98 -18.62
N ASP A 95 -4.03 1.53 -18.71
CA ASP A 95 -4.83 1.50 -19.93
C ASP A 95 -4.12 2.19 -21.09
N ARG A 96 -3.57 3.38 -20.83
CA ARG A 96 -2.82 4.15 -21.83
C ARG A 96 -1.61 3.37 -22.35
N LEU A 97 -0.78 2.80 -21.46
CA LEU A 97 0.42 2.07 -21.87
C LEU A 97 0.12 0.75 -22.57
N ASN A 98 -0.95 0.05 -22.20
CA ASN A 98 -1.43 -1.12 -22.95
C ASN A 98 -1.84 -0.76 -24.39
N GLY A 99 -2.38 0.45 -24.61
CA GLY A 99 -2.70 0.96 -25.94
C GLY A 99 -1.49 1.44 -26.76
N GLU A 100 -0.48 2.02 -26.10
CA GLU A 100 0.71 2.56 -26.75
C GLU A 100 1.79 1.51 -27.05
N LEU A 101 1.98 0.53 -26.16
CA LEU A 101 3.11 -0.41 -26.21
C LEU A 101 2.65 -1.78 -26.73
N VAL A 102 2.63 -1.94 -28.05
CA VAL A 102 2.17 -3.18 -28.69
C VAL A 102 2.94 -4.41 -28.16
N GLY A 103 2.19 -5.36 -27.60
CA GLY A 103 2.73 -6.61 -27.05
C GLY A 103 3.06 -6.58 -25.55
N ILE A 104 2.82 -5.46 -24.87
CA ILE A 104 2.82 -5.44 -23.40
C ILE A 104 1.52 -6.06 -22.86
N GLN A 105 1.61 -6.68 -21.69
CA GLN A 105 0.51 -7.01 -20.80
C GLN A 105 0.82 -6.34 -19.46
N LEU A 106 0.22 -5.17 -19.26
CA LEU A 106 0.36 -4.40 -18.04
C LEU A 106 -0.92 -4.49 -17.22
N VAL A 107 -0.79 -4.72 -15.91
CA VAL A 107 -1.94 -4.84 -15.00
C VAL A 107 -1.75 -4.00 -13.74
N LEU A 108 -2.86 -3.50 -13.20
CA LEU A 108 -2.88 -2.89 -11.88
C LEU A 108 -3.24 -3.94 -10.81
N ALA A 109 -2.27 -4.33 -10.00
CA ALA A 109 -2.47 -5.10 -8.79
C ALA A 109 -2.81 -4.14 -7.63
N ASN A 110 -4.09 -3.81 -7.48
CA ASN A 110 -4.54 -2.85 -6.47
C ASN A 110 -4.90 -3.57 -5.14
N PRO A 111 -4.11 -3.44 -4.07
CA PRO A 111 -4.41 -4.08 -2.78
C PRO A 111 -5.45 -3.31 -1.95
N TYR A 112 -5.86 -2.11 -2.39
CA TYR A 112 -6.61 -1.16 -1.56
C TYR A 112 -7.89 -1.78 -0.99
N TYR A 113 -8.76 -2.30 -1.85
CA TYR A 113 -10.08 -2.75 -1.44
C TYR A 113 -10.02 -4.00 -0.59
N ILE A 114 -9.23 -5.01 -0.97
CA ILE A 114 -9.08 -6.23 -0.17
C ILE A 114 -8.49 -5.94 1.22
N LEU A 115 -7.48 -5.05 1.31
CA LEU A 115 -6.92 -4.69 2.61
C LEU A 115 -7.88 -3.83 3.43
N SER A 116 -8.66 -2.95 2.77
CA SER A 116 -9.71 -2.18 3.42
C SER A 116 -10.81 -3.06 4.00
N ASP A 117 -11.23 -4.11 3.27
CA ASP A 117 -12.22 -5.08 3.73
C ASP A 117 -11.71 -5.88 4.94
N ILE A 118 -10.44 -6.29 4.91
CA ILE A 118 -9.78 -6.96 6.05
C ILE A 118 -9.77 -6.05 7.28
N ILE A 119 -9.43 -4.78 7.11
CA ILE A 119 -9.35 -3.82 8.23
C ILE A 119 -10.75 -3.50 8.80
N GLN A 120 -11.76 -3.37 7.94
CA GLN A 120 -13.12 -3.04 8.36
C GLN A 120 -13.88 -4.25 8.93
N ASN A 121 -13.55 -5.47 8.50
CA ASN A 121 -14.24 -6.70 8.88
C ASN A 121 -13.26 -7.81 9.32
N PRO A 122 -12.35 -7.57 10.27
CA PRO A 122 -11.24 -8.48 10.59
C PRO A 122 -11.70 -9.89 10.98
N GLU A 123 -12.78 -9.99 11.74
CA GLU A 123 -13.34 -11.28 12.19
C GLU A 123 -13.74 -12.18 11.03
N SER A 124 -14.27 -11.61 9.93
CA SER A 124 -14.65 -12.35 8.71
C SER A 124 -13.45 -12.99 8.00
N PHE A 125 -12.25 -12.44 8.24
CA PHE A 125 -10.98 -12.99 7.74
C PHE A 125 -10.22 -13.77 8.82
N GLY A 126 -10.81 -13.90 10.03
CA GLY A 126 -10.26 -14.60 11.19
C GLY A 126 -9.13 -13.85 11.89
N PHE A 127 -9.13 -12.52 11.84
CA PHE A 127 -8.29 -11.65 12.66
C PHE A 127 -9.08 -11.13 13.87
N GLU A 128 -8.37 -10.84 14.96
CA GLU A 128 -8.91 -10.25 16.19
C GLU A 128 -8.55 -8.76 16.30
N GLU A 129 -7.41 -8.33 15.73
CA GLU A 129 -6.90 -6.96 15.85
C GLU A 129 -6.46 -6.39 14.50
N ALA A 130 -6.94 -5.18 14.19
CA ALA A 130 -6.75 -4.50 12.90
C ALA A 130 -6.32 -3.03 12.98
N ALA A 131 -6.37 -2.42 14.17
CA ALA A 131 -5.95 -1.05 14.42
C ALA A 131 -4.52 -0.98 14.98
N THR A 132 -4.14 -1.96 15.80
CA THR A 132 -2.82 -2.05 16.46
C THR A 132 -1.98 -3.16 15.84
N ALA A 133 -0.65 -2.99 15.79
CA ALA A 133 0.23 -4.03 15.27
C ALA A 133 0.64 -5.06 16.34
N CYS A 134 1.05 -6.25 15.89
CA CYS A 134 1.55 -7.31 16.79
C CYS A 134 2.87 -6.93 17.50
N CYS A 135 3.73 -6.15 16.86
CA CYS A 135 5.06 -5.80 17.37
C CYS A 135 5.02 -4.68 18.41
N GLY A 136 5.70 -4.89 19.55
CA GLY A 136 5.92 -3.82 20.53
C GLY A 136 4.61 -3.31 21.11
N THR A 137 4.46 -1.99 21.27
CA THR A 137 3.14 -1.42 21.61
C THR A 137 2.15 -1.48 20.44
N GLY A 138 2.65 -1.72 19.22
CA GLY A 138 1.87 -1.81 18.01
C GLY A 138 1.48 -0.45 17.42
N LEU A 139 2.04 0.64 17.95
CA LEU A 139 1.66 2.01 17.65
C LEU A 139 2.73 2.77 16.85
N PHE A 140 4.01 2.54 17.16
CA PHE A 140 5.13 3.26 16.53
C PHE A 140 6.30 2.36 16.10
N GLU A 141 6.38 1.15 16.67
CA GLU A 141 7.50 0.25 16.47
C GLU A 141 7.53 -0.30 15.05
N MET A 142 8.74 -0.32 14.50
CA MET A 142 9.03 -0.84 13.16
C MET A 142 10.41 -1.48 13.14
N GLY A 143 10.61 -2.41 12.20
CA GLY A 143 11.93 -2.99 11.92
C GLY A 143 12.60 -3.64 13.14
N TYR A 144 13.80 -3.17 13.51
CA TYR A 144 14.62 -3.77 14.57
C TYR A 144 13.99 -3.75 15.98
N MET A 145 12.95 -2.94 16.21
CA MET A 145 12.20 -2.93 17.47
C MET A 145 11.26 -4.14 17.61
N CYS A 146 11.00 -4.84 16.49
CA CYS A 146 10.09 -5.97 16.37
C CYS A 146 10.82 -7.31 16.48
N THR A 147 11.24 -7.65 17.70
CA THR A 147 11.89 -8.93 17.98
C THR A 147 11.00 -9.82 18.85
N LYS A 148 11.19 -11.15 18.72
CA LYS A 148 10.53 -12.14 19.58
C LYS A 148 10.91 -12.04 21.07
N ILE A 149 11.94 -11.26 21.40
CA ILE A 149 12.43 -11.06 22.77
C ILE A 149 11.71 -9.86 23.43
N ASN A 150 11.11 -8.98 22.64
CA ASN A 150 10.36 -7.85 23.18
C ASN A 150 9.09 -8.39 23.88
N PRO A 151 8.91 -8.12 25.20
CA PRO A 151 7.80 -8.68 25.98
C PRO A 151 6.42 -8.18 25.54
N PHE A 152 6.36 -7.11 24.73
CA PHE A 152 5.11 -6.57 24.20
C PHE A 152 4.72 -7.14 22.83
N THR A 153 5.63 -7.86 22.17
CA THR A 153 5.30 -8.55 20.91
C THR A 153 4.23 -9.62 21.17
N CYS A 154 3.18 -9.63 20.34
CA CYS A 154 2.09 -10.57 20.46
C CYS A 154 2.56 -12.04 20.34
N SER A 155 1.82 -12.96 20.98
CA SER A 155 2.14 -14.40 20.95
C SER A 155 1.76 -15.08 19.64
N ASP A 156 0.76 -14.56 18.93
CA ASP A 156 0.26 -15.10 17.66
C ASP A 156 -0.04 -13.99 16.65
N ALA A 157 0.87 -13.79 15.71
CA ALA A 157 0.73 -12.79 14.64
C ALA A 157 -0.40 -13.11 13.66
N ASN A 158 -0.94 -14.33 13.64
CA ASN A 158 -2.07 -14.65 12.76
C ASN A 158 -3.36 -13.98 13.21
N GLN A 159 -3.45 -13.51 14.45
CA GLN A 159 -4.62 -12.78 14.96
C GLN A 159 -4.59 -11.28 14.58
N TYR A 160 -3.47 -10.80 14.03
CA TYR A 160 -3.26 -9.38 13.73
C TYR A 160 -3.21 -9.12 12.23
N VAL A 161 -3.83 -8.03 11.78
CA VAL A 161 -3.71 -7.56 10.40
C VAL A 161 -2.30 -7.02 10.12
N PHE A 162 -1.72 -6.29 11.09
CA PHE A 162 -0.42 -5.63 10.98
C PHE A 162 0.65 -6.29 11.85
N TRP A 163 1.85 -6.49 11.27
CA TRP A 163 3.01 -7.00 12.00
C TRP A 163 3.65 -5.90 12.82
N ASP A 164 3.96 -4.77 12.20
CA ASP A 164 4.52 -3.57 12.83
C ASP A 164 3.68 -2.34 12.47
N ALA A 165 4.12 -1.14 12.87
CA ALA A 165 3.33 0.07 12.69
C ALA A 165 3.08 0.48 11.22
N PHE A 166 3.63 -0.27 10.25
CA PHE A 166 3.55 0.03 8.82
C PHE A 166 3.21 -1.19 7.95
N HIS A 167 3.71 -2.38 8.30
CA HIS A 167 3.68 -3.55 7.43
C HIS A 167 2.62 -4.57 7.86
N PRO A 168 1.85 -5.16 6.92
CA PRO A 168 0.94 -6.26 7.21
C PRO A 168 1.65 -7.52 7.71
N THR A 169 0.94 -8.38 8.45
CA THR A 169 1.45 -9.71 8.84
C THR A 169 1.62 -10.63 7.64
N GLU A 170 2.36 -11.72 7.82
CA GLU A 170 2.49 -12.77 6.81
C GLU A 170 1.12 -13.29 6.36
N ARG A 171 0.19 -13.51 7.30
CA ARG A 171 -1.18 -13.95 7.00
C ARG A 171 -1.92 -12.95 6.12
N THR A 172 -1.89 -11.66 6.47
CA THR A 172 -2.51 -10.61 5.66
C THR A 172 -1.91 -10.57 4.26
N ASN A 173 -0.59 -10.63 4.15
CA ASN A 173 0.09 -10.68 2.85
C ASN A 173 -0.31 -11.91 2.03
N GLY A 174 -0.48 -13.08 2.66
CA GLY A 174 -0.98 -14.29 2.01
C GLY A 174 -2.38 -14.11 1.42
N ILE A 175 -3.31 -13.53 2.18
CA ILE A 175 -4.68 -13.26 1.69
C ILE A 175 -4.66 -12.27 0.53
N VAL A 176 -3.90 -11.17 0.64
CA VAL A 176 -3.80 -10.15 -0.41
C VAL A 176 -3.14 -10.72 -1.67
N ALA A 177 -2.07 -11.51 -1.53
CA ALA A 177 -1.39 -12.16 -2.64
C ALA A 177 -2.33 -13.13 -3.37
N ASP A 178 -3.06 -13.97 -2.63
CA ASP A 178 -4.06 -14.88 -3.21
C ASP A 178 -5.16 -14.13 -3.96
N HIS A 179 -5.66 -13.04 -3.38
CA HIS A 179 -6.67 -12.19 -4.01
C HIS A 179 -6.15 -11.62 -5.32
N VAL A 180 -5.02 -10.91 -5.28
CA VAL A 180 -4.39 -10.27 -6.44
C VAL A 180 -4.01 -11.30 -7.51
N PHE A 181 -3.54 -12.48 -7.12
CA PHE A 181 -3.25 -13.54 -8.07
C PHE A 181 -4.50 -13.96 -8.84
N LYS A 182 -5.61 -14.22 -8.13
CA LYS A 182 -6.87 -14.68 -8.73
C LYS A 182 -7.56 -13.62 -9.57
N THR A 183 -7.52 -12.35 -9.14
CA THR A 183 -8.30 -11.27 -9.78
C THR A 183 -7.52 -10.50 -10.83
N CYS A 184 -6.18 -10.54 -10.79
CA CYS A 184 -5.33 -9.69 -11.62
C CYS A 184 -4.23 -10.50 -12.31
N LEU A 185 -3.37 -11.21 -11.59
CA LEU A 185 -2.17 -11.82 -12.20
C LEU A 185 -2.45 -13.06 -13.04
N ALA A 186 -3.59 -13.74 -12.83
CA ALA A 186 -3.96 -14.93 -13.58
C ALA A 186 -4.04 -14.68 -15.11
N GLN A 187 -4.25 -13.44 -15.55
CA GLN A 187 -4.25 -13.09 -16.98
C GLN A 187 -2.88 -13.20 -17.66
N PHE A 188 -1.80 -13.33 -16.87
CA PHE A 188 -0.46 -13.59 -17.38
C PHE A 188 -0.22 -15.07 -17.69
N LEU A 189 -1.12 -15.98 -17.32
CA LEU A 189 -0.98 -17.40 -17.58
C LEU A 189 -1.64 -17.78 -18.91
#